data_AF-U3ADW9-F1
#
_entry.id   AF-U3ADW9-F1
#
_cell.length_a   1.000
_cell.length_b   1.000
_cell.length_c   1.000
_cell.angle_alpha   90.00
_cell.angle_beta   90.00
_cell.angle_gamma   90.00
#
_symmetry.space_group_name_H-M   'P 1'
#
loop_
_entity.id
_entity.type
_entity.pdbx_description
1 polymer ?
#
loop_
_entity_poly.entity_id
_entity_poly.type
_entity_poly.pdbx_seq_one_letter_code
_entity_poly.pdbx_strand_id
1 'polypeptide(L)'
;MSEMTRAELERELRLLRRFIRRRLGHAKISRVLAGDLETTALTSEERAIWSKRFLAQMSEPGPEEEAYYDELRESGKVVGLDPPGEPDMEA
;
A
#
# COMPACT_ATOMS: atom_id res chain seq x y z
N MET A 1 -39.91 -10.13 -19.13
CA MET A 1 -38.56 -9.58 -18.87
C MET A 1 -38.27 -8.60 -19.98
N SER A 2 -37.96 -7.33 -19.67
CA SER A 2 -37.63 -6.35 -20.71
C SER A 2 -36.26 -6.67 -21.29
N GLU A 3 -36.15 -6.73 -22.61
CA GLU A 3 -34.84 -6.81 -23.28
C GLU A 3 -34.08 -5.49 -23.05
N MET A 4 -32.80 -5.60 -22.67
CA MET A 4 -31.92 -4.45 -22.54
C MET A 4 -31.58 -3.89 -23.92
N THR A 5 -31.59 -2.57 -24.03
CA THR A 5 -31.10 -1.89 -25.22
C THR A 5 -29.59 -2.10 -25.38
N ARG A 6 -29.08 -1.97 -26.61
CA ARG A 6 -27.64 -2.05 -26.89
C ARG A 6 -26.80 -1.09 -26.04
N ALA A 7 -27.31 0.12 -25.79
CA ALA A 7 -26.62 1.13 -24.99
C ALA A 7 -26.51 0.71 -23.50
N GLU A 8 -27.55 0.09 -22.97
CA GLU A 8 -27.54 -0.45 -21.61
C GLU A 8 -26.57 -1.63 -21.49
N LEU A 9 -26.55 -2.54 -22.48
CA LEU A 9 -25.58 -3.64 -22.54
C LEU A 9 -24.13 -3.12 -22.58
N GLU A 10 -23.85 -2.11 -23.39
CA GLU A 10 -22.53 -1.49 -23.48
C GLU A 10 -22.12 -0.77 -22.19
N ARG A 11 -23.09 -0.22 -21.44
CA ARG A 11 -22.85 0.37 -20.11
C ARG A 11 -22.51 -0.72 -19.10
N GLU A 12 -23.30 -1.78 -19.01
CA GLU A 12 -23.08 -2.91 -18.10
C GLU A 12 -21.72 -3.59 -18.37
N LEU A 13 -21.39 -3.83 -19.64
CA LEU A 13 -20.09 -4.39 -20.02
C LEU A 13 -18.92 -3.50 -19.59
N ARG A 14 -19.04 -2.17 -19.69
CA ARG A 14 -18.01 -1.23 -19.21
C ARG A 14 -17.85 -1.31 -17.69
N LEU A 15 -18.95 -1.39 -16.94
CA LEU A 15 -18.91 -1.50 -15.48
C LEU A 15 -18.30 -2.82 -15.04
N LEU A 16 -18.69 -3.93 -15.66
CA LEU A 16 -18.15 -5.26 -15.38
C LEU A 16 -16.63 -5.29 -15.63
N ARG A 17 -16.18 -4.76 -16.78
CA ARG A 17 -14.74 -4.67 -17.11
C ARG A 17 -13.98 -3.83 -16.09
N ARG A 18 -14.53 -2.70 -15.65
CA ARG A 18 -13.92 -1.85 -14.62
C ARG A 18 -13.82 -2.59 -13.28
N PHE A 19 -14.87 -3.30 -12.88
CA PHE A 19 -14.89 -4.08 -11.65
C PHE A 19 -13.83 -5.19 -11.67
N ILE A 20 -13.79 -5.99 -12.74
CA ILE A 20 -12.81 -7.07 -12.91
C ILE A 20 -11.38 -6.51 -12.87
N ARG A 21 -11.11 -5.43 -13.61
CA ARG A 21 -9.80 -4.76 -13.61
C ARG A 21 -9.37 -4.35 -12.20
N ARG A 22 -10.27 -3.73 -11.43
CA ARG A 22 -9.99 -3.32 -10.06
C ARG A 22 -9.67 -4.51 -9.16
N ARG A 23 -10.41 -5.62 -9.29
CA ARG A 23 -10.18 -6.84 -8.49
C ARG A 23 -8.85 -7.52 -8.84
N LEU A 24 -8.48 -7.58 -10.12
CA LEU A 24 -7.19 -8.11 -10.55
C LEU A 24 -6.02 -7.21 -10.12
N GLY A 25 -6.20 -5.89 -10.21
CA GLY A 25 -5.23 -4.92 -9.69
C GLY A 25 -4.99 -5.09 -8.19
N HIS A 26 -6.03 -5.38 -7.41
CA HIS A 26 -5.89 -5.70 -5.98
C HIS A 26 -4.99 -6.92 -5.73
N ALA A 27 -5.15 -8.00 -6.48
CA ALA A 27 -4.31 -9.20 -6.34
C ALA A 27 -2.84 -8.90 -6.66
N LYS A 28 -2.59 -8.14 -7.73
CA LYS A 28 -1.25 -7.72 -8.14
C LYS A 28 -0.59 -6.82 -7.10
N ILE A 29 -1.31 -5.81 -6.60
CA ILE A 29 -0.83 -4.92 -5.54
C ILE A 29 -0.47 -5.71 -4.27
N SER A 30 -1.26 -6.72 -3.92
CA SER A 30 -1.00 -7.56 -2.73
C SER A 30 0.30 -8.36 -2.87
N ARG A 31 0.58 -8.90 -4.06
CA ARG A 31 1.86 -9.59 -4.34
C ARG A 31 3.06 -8.65 -4.27
N VAL A 32 2.91 -7.41 -4.74
CA VAL A 32 3.99 -6.41 -4.62
C VAL A 32 4.21 -6.00 -3.17
N LEU A 33 3.15 -5.87 -2.36
CA LEU A 33 3.28 -5.62 -0.91
C LEU A 33 3.97 -6.77 -0.17
N ALA A 34 3.74 -8.01 -0.60
CA ALA A 34 4.39 -9.19 -0.04
C ALA A 34 5.86 -9.36 -0.50
N GLY A 35 6.33 -8.55 -1.45
CA GLY A 35 7.65 -8.70 -2.06
C GLY A 35 7.75 -9.80 -3.14
N ASP A 36 6.65 -10.49 -3.46
CA ASP A 36 6.59 -11.54 -4.50
C ASP A 36 6.67 -11.00 -5.94
N LEU A 37 6.55 -9.68 -6.09
CA LEU A 37 6.61 -8.98 -7.38
C LEU A 37 7.20 -7.59 -7.20
N GLU A 38 8.01 -7.15 -8.16
CA GLU A 38 8.60 -5.81 -8.12
C GLU A 38 7.57 -4.69 -8.36
N THR A 39 7.83 -3.51 -7.78
CA THR A 39 7.01 -2.29 -7.99
C THR A 39 7.07 -1.76 -9.43
N THR A 40 8.11 -2.14 -10.19
CA THR A 40 8.28 -1.86 -11.63
C THR A 40 7.16 -2.49 -12.46
N ALA A 41 6.56 -3.59 -11.98
CA ALA A 41 5.44 -4.25 -12.65
C ALA A 41 4.13 -3.47 -12.54
N LEU A 42 4.00 -2.48 -11.63
CA LEU A 42 2.78 -1.71 -11.43
C LEU A 42 2.65 -0.57 -12.45
N THR A 43 1.43 -0.40 -12.98
CA THR A 43 1.04 0.83 -13.67
C THR A 43 1.04 2.03 -12.71
N SER A 44 1.04 3.25 -13.24
CA SER A 44 1.03 4.47 -12.41
C SER A 44 -0.15 4.54 -11.44
N GLU A 45 -1.35 4.12 -11.89
CA GLU A 45 -2.54 4.07 -11.04
C GLU A 45 -2.40 3.02 -9.92
N GLU A 46 -1.94 1.81 -10.26
CA GLU A 46 -1.70 0.75 -9.27
C GLU A 46 -0.62 1.16 -8.27
N ARG A 47 0.44 1.86 -8.73
CA ARG A 47 1.53 2.35 -7.89
C ARG A 47 1.07 3.39 -6.87
N ALA A 48 0.15 4.28 -7.25
CA ALA A 48 -0.43 5.24 -6.31
C ALA A 48 -1.23 4.54 -5.19
N ILE A 49 -1.96 3.47 -5.53
CA ILE A 49 -2.70 2.67 -4.55
C ILE A 49 -1.73 1.87 -3.66
N TRP A 50 -0.74 1.21 -4.27
CA TRP A 50 0.32 0.50 -3.57
C TRP A 50 1.04 1.41 -2.58
N SER A 51 1.47 2.61 -3.00
CA SER A 51 2.20 3.55 -2.15
C SER A 51 1.41 3.98 -0.92
N LYS A 52 0.10 4.25 -1.07
CA LYS A 52 -0.78 4.57 0.08
C LYS A 52 -0.89 3.40 1.06
N ARG A 53 -0.97 2.17 0.57
CA ARG A 53 -1.07 0.97 1.42
C ARG A 53 0.23 0.62 2.09
N PHE A 54 1.33 0.72 1.34
CA PHE A 54 2.68 0.53 1.86
C PHE A 54 2.93 1.52 3.00
N LEU A 55 2.64 2.82 2.79
CA LEU A 55 2.78 3.82 3.84
C LEU A 55 1.94 3.48 5.07
N ALA A 56 0.68 3.09 4.91
CA ALA A 56 -0.18 2.69 6.02
C ALA A 56 0.29 1.42 6.75
N GLN A 57 0.96 0.51 6.06
CA GLN A 57 1.51 -0.71 6.65
C GLN A 57 2.84 -0.44 7.39
N MET A 58 3.65 0.50 6.90
CA MET A 58 4.95 0.83 7.49
C MET A 58 4.88 1.96 8.52
N SER A 59 3.74 2.64 8.68
CA SER A 59 3.60 3.78 9.58
C SER A 59 3.50 3.38 11.05
N GLU A 60 3.05 2.15 11.33
CA GLU A 60 2.88 1.64 12.68
C GLU A 60 3.57 0.27 12.77
N PRO A 61 4.29 -0.01 13.87
CA PRO A 61 4.87 -1.31 14.08
C PRO A 61 3.80 -2.40 14.18
N GLY A 62 4.09 -3.57 13.63
CA GLY A 62 3.29 -4.76 13.86
C GLY A 62 3.41 -5.27 15.30
N PRO A 63 2.54 -6.18 15.75
CA PRO A 63 2.58 -6.71 17.12
C PRO A 63 3.92 -7.35 17.51
N GLU A 64 4.58 -8.04 16.57
CA GLU A 64 5.89 -8.64 16.80
C GLU A 64 6.99 -7.57 16.89
N GLU A 65 6.90 -6.53 16.06
CA GLU A 65 7.82 -5.40 16.09
C GLU A 65 7.66 -4.60 17.38
N GLU A 66 6.43 -4.35 17.84
CA GLU A 66 6.16 -3.69 19.12
C GLU A 66 6.75 -4.49 20.29
N ALA A 67 6.54 -5.82 20.32
CA ALA A 67 7.12 -6.67 21.37
C ALA A 67 8.66 -6.66 21.36
N TYR A 68 9.28 -6.66 20.18
CA TYR A 68 10.72 -6.50 20.04
C TYR A 68 11.18 -5.12 20.51
N TYR A 69 10.46 -4.05 20.17
CA TYR A 69 10.77 -2.69 20.61
C TYR A 69 10.56 -2.51 22.12
N ASP A 70 9.56 -3.16 22.72
CA ASP A 70 9.37 -3.25 24.17
C ASP A 70 10.61 -3.89 24.83
N GLU A 71 11.03 -5.06 24.36
CA GLU A 71 12.24 -5.74 24.86
C GLU A 71 13.49 -4.87 24.68
N LEU A 72 13.60 -4.17 23.56
CA LEU A 72 14.74 -3.29 23.30
C LEU A 72 14.76 -2.10 24.28
N ARG A 73 13.60 -1.49 24.55
CA ARG A 73 13.42 -0.41 25.52
C ARG A 73 13.74 -0.87 26.94
N GLU A 74 13.30 -2.07 27.33
CA GLU A 74 13.56 -2.64 28.66
C GLU A 74 15.02 -3.07 28.86
N SER A 75 15.65 -3.64 27.83
CA SER A 75 17.03 -4.15 27.91
C SER A 75 18.10 -3.05 27.91
N GLY A 76 17.72 -1.79 27.67
CA GLY A 76 18.65 -0.65 27.64
C GLY A 76 19.65 -0.69 26.48
N LYS A 77 19.42 -1.56 25.49
CA LYS A 77 20.25 -1.71 24.28
C LYS A 77 19.83 -0.76 23.15
N VAL A 78 18.83 0.09 23.38
CA VAL A 78 18.52 1.20 22.48
C VAL A 78 19.72 2.13 22.45
N VAL A 79 20.48 2.09 21.35
CA VAL A 79 21.40 3.18 21.02
C VAL A 79 20.49 4.31 20.55
N GLY A 80 20.48 5.42 21.28
CA GLY A 80 19.69 6.58 20.88
C GLY A 80 20.07 6.96 19.45
N LEU A 81 19.09 6.99 18.54
CA LEU A 81 19.22 7.88 17.39
C LEU A 81 19.49 9.23 18.00
N ASP A 82 20.62 9.87 17.66
CA ASP A 82 20.87 11.24 18.08
C ASP A 82 19.57 12.03 17.87
N PRO A 83 19.17 12.89 18.82
CA PRO A 83 18.01 13.75 18.61
C PRO A 83 18.15 14.38 17.21
N PRO A 84 17.06 14.49 16.42
CA PRO A 84 17.15 15.09 15.10
C PRO A 84 17.87 16.42 15.25
N GLY A 85 19.07 16.51 14.67
CA GLY A 85 19.85 17.74 14.70
C GLY A 85 18.94 18.85 14.20
N GLU A 86 18.90 19.97 14.92
CA GLU A 86 18.20 21.15 14.42
C GLU A 86 18.69 21.42 12.99
N PRO A 87 17.78 21.68 12.03
CA PRO A 87 18.21 21.96 10.67
C PRO A 87 19.17 23.15 10.71
N ASP A 88 20.37 22.97 10.15
CA ASP A 88 21.37 24.03 9.99
C ASP A 88 20.73 25.21 9.23
N MET A 89 20.22 26.18 9.99
CA MET A 89 19.80 27.47 9.47
C MET A 89 21.02 28.38 9.47
N GLU A 90 21.96 28.14 8.56
CA GLU A 90 22.91 29.18 8.16
C GLU A 90 22.30 30.01 7.02
N ALA A 91 22.22 31.32 7.26
CA ALA A 91 21.81 32.37 6.34
C ALA A 91 23.04 33.06 5.71
#